data_AF-A0A662Y9F0-F1
#
_entry.id   AF-A0A662Y9F0-F1
#
_cell.length_a   1.000
_cell.length_b   1.000
_cell.length_c   1.000
_cell.angle_alpha   90.00
_cell.angle_beta   90.00
_cell.angle_gamma   90.00
#
_symmetry.space_group_name_H-M   'P 1'
#
loop_
_entity.id
_entity.type
_entity.pdbx_description
1 polymer ?
#
loop_
_entity_poly.entity_id
_entity_poly.type
_entity_poly.pdbx_seq_one_letter_code
_entity_poly.pdbx_strand_id
1 'polypeptide(L)'
;MDVNRYDLEKIETDPLLPAWMATLELAAMTPDDADEARLWGPLEAPLTSVCVVVRAHPALAALPHVAASVDAFLDRSRSWTVMRAARHGLVHLLRRLAANERRGMVAEEVNIDEAMGKAAKHGHLDALRWLHHYRPQARVSVFVLITAAEFGRLEIVQWLHSHRRERCTTAAMDRAATNGHLEVVQWLHANRREGCTYDAMTGAAEFGHLDVVRWLQANRSEGCTAHAMERAAANGHLKVVQWLHANREEGCSRRAMDLAAKNGHLEVVQWLHANRTEGCTAAAMNGAAAYGHLDVVQWLHENRTEGCSGMGVRHAAANGHLETLAWLHTHYGAVFQRSQNIMDDVAARGQLHVLQWLHDRNVQCCSTAAMDGAAARGHLEVVQWLHAHRTEGCTTKAMDLAACNGHLEVVRWLHEHTSAGCTADAMVLAAKGGFVDVVAFLHENRSEGCTSRAMDHAAENGHLAVVRWLHEHRQEGCTTDAMDAAARNGNLRLLMFLHANRSEGCTPRALARAAYTGQLASVMWLLRHRPDQFDVPELLEDAMESARRGRADHVLAWLTRFSARRQELPEHPTEVDSSGPV
;
A
#
# COMPACT_ATOMS: atom_id res chain seq x y z
N MET A 1 -64.41 -50.95 0.96
CA MET A 1 -63.58 -52.03 0.37
C MET A 1 -62.14 -51.69 0.75
N ASP A 2 -61.72 -51.79 2.00
CA ASP A 2 -61.71 -52.96 2.89
C ASP A 2 -60.89 -54.12 2.32
N VAL A 3 -59.67 -54.30 2.85
CA VAL A 3 -59.18 -55.52 3.55
C VAL A 3 -57.70 -55.88 3.25
N ASN A 4 -56.86 -55.75 4.31
CA ASN A 4 -55.70 -56.57 4.76
C ASN A 4 -54.44 -56.78 3.89
N ARG A 5 -53.27 -57.19 4.42
CA ARG A 5 -52.51 -57.17 5.70
C ARG A 5 -51.44 -58.27 5.51
N TYR A 6 -50.19 -57.99 5.91
CA TYR A 6 -49.08 -58.94 6.13
C TYR A 6 -48.53 -59.75 4.94
N ASP A 7 -47.22 -59.61 4.65
CA ASP A 7 -46.25 -60.52 5.26
C ASP A 7 -44.84 -59.92 5.29
N LEU A 8 -44.26 -60.01 6.49
CA LEU A 8 -42.86 -59.78 6.80
C LEU A 8 -42.06 -61.05 6.43
N GLU A 9 -40.73 -60.87 6.35
CA GLU A 9 -39.69 -61.92 6.34
C GLU A 9 -39.36 -62.59 4.99
N LYS A 10 -38.31 -62.05 4.34
CA LYS A 10 -36.98 -62.70 4.27
C LYS A 10 -36.05 -61.89 3.38
N ILE A 11 -34.95 -61.41 3.95
CA ILE A 11 -33.55 -61.51 3.47
C ILE A 11 -32.69 -60.70 4.47
N GLU A 12 -32.26 -61.41 5.51
CA GLU A 12 -30.90 -61.32 6.09
C GLU A 12 -29.89 -61.62 4.95
N THR A 13 -28.68 -61.04 4.80
CA THR A 13 -27.68 -60.42 5.67
C THR A 13 -26.66 -59.68 4.78
N ASP A 14 -26.20 -58.48 5.15
CA ASP A 14 -24.78 -58.08 5.01
C ASP A 14 -24.49 -56.88 5.95
N PRO A 15 -23.57 -56.99 6.93
CA PRO A 15 -23.33 -55.94 7.92
C PRO A 15 -22.12 -55.11 7.53
N LEU A 16 -22.29 -53.80 7.25
CA LEU A 16 -21.24 -52.76 7.42
C LEU A 16 -21.80 -51.36 7.09
N LEU A 17 -22.69 -50.83 7.93
CA LEU A 17 -22.93 -49.38 8.02
C LEU A 17 -23.04 -48.97 9.51
N PRO A 18 -22.19 -48.04 10.02
CA PRO A 18 -22.25 -47.61 11.40
C PRO A 18 -23.48 -46.72 11.69
N ALA A 19 -24.06 -46.95 12.87
CA ALA A 19 -25.33 -46.46 13.37
C ALA A 19 -25.42 -44.95 13.75
N TRP A 20 -24.87 -44.03 12.96
CA TRP A 20 -25.04 -42.58 13.21
C TRP A 20 -25.89 -41.85 12.16
N MET A 21 -26.37 -42.55 11.13
CA MET A 21 -27.15 -41.95 10.03
C MET A 21 -28.68 -41.99 10.19
N ALA A 22 -29.20 -42.41 11.35
CA ALA A 22 -30.63 -42.46 11.58
C ALA A 22 -30.99 -41.81 12.93
N THR A 23 -31.10 -40.48 12.93
CA THR A 23 -32.08 -39.69 13.71
C THR A 23 -31.79 -38.19 13.54
N LEU A 24 -32.44 -37.59 12.54
CA LEU A 24 -32.86 -36.19 12.61
C LEU A 24 -34.17 -36.13 11.84
N GLU A 25 -35.25 -36.26 12.62
CA GLU A 25 -36.62 -36.22 12.16
C GLU A 25 -36.91 -34.87 11.49
N LEU A 26 -37.59 -35.00 10.34
CA LEU A 26 -38.34 -33.97 9.65
C LEU A 26 -39.05 -33.01 10.62
N ALA A 27 -38.47 -31.83 10.83
CA ALA A 27 -39.19 -30.64 11.27
C ALA A 27 -38.98 -29.57 10.21
N ALA A 28 -40.07 -29.28 9.47
CA ALA A 28 -40.26 -28.18 8.51
C ALA A 28 -38.98 -27.48 8.00
N MET A 29 -38.43 -27.98 6.90
CA MET A 29 -37.36 -27.30 6.17
C MET A 29 -37.82 -25.90 5.76
N THR A 30 -37.10 -24.89 6.23
CA THR A 30 -37.25 -23.52 5.76
C THR A 30 -36.67 -23.40 4.35
N PRO A 31 -37.04 -22.38 3.55
CA PRO A 31 -36.43 -22.16 2.25
C PRO A 31 -34.89 -22.02 2.31
N ASP A 32 -34.36 -21.52 3.44
CA ASP A 32 -32.92 -21.41 3.69
C ASP A 32 -32.22 -22.79 3.73
N ASP A 33 -32.84 -23.82 4.33
CA ASP A 33 -32.25 -25.16 4.47
C ASP A 33 -32.02 -25.88 3.12
N ALA A 34 -32.82 -25.56 2.10
CA ALA A 34 -32.71 -26.15 0.76
C ALA A 34 -31.57 -25.51 -0.07
N ASP A 35 -31.33 -24.21 0.08
CA ASP A 35 -30.17 -23.54 -0.53
C ASP A 35 -28.88 -23.87 0.22
N GLU A 36 -28.97 -24.07 1.53
CA GLU A 36 -27.92 -24.62 2.38
C GLU A 36 -27.48 -26.02 1.91
N ALA A 37 -28.41 -26.93 1.61
CA ALA A 37 -28.10 -28.25 1.03
C ALA A 37 -27.31 -28.20 -0.30
N ARG A 38 -27.55 -27.18 -1.15
CA ARG A 38 -26.79 -26.96 -2.39
C ARG A 38 -25.36 -26.48 -2.12
N LEU A 39 -25.13 -25.77 -1.02
CA LEU A 39 -23.82 -25.31 -0.54
C LEU A 39 -22.94 -26.47 -0.02
N TRP A 40 -23.52 -27.62 0.32
CA TRP A 40 -22.81 -28.79 0.86
C TRP A 40 -22.80 -30.04 -0.03
N GLY A 41 -23.12 -29.90 -1.32
CA GLY A 41 -22.96 -30.99 -2.28
C GLY A 41 -21.54 -31.62 -2.24
N PRO A 42 -21.38 -32.88 -2.69
CA PRO A 42 -20.18 -33.68 -2.45
C PRO A 42 -18.90 -32.96 -2.88
N LEU A 43 -17.91 -32.96 -1.98
CA LEU A 43 -16.59 -32.31 -2.16
C LEU A 43 -15.76 -32.89 -3.31
N GLU A 44 -16.19 -34.03 -3.88
CA GLU A 44 -15.40 -34.87 -4.79
C GLU A 44 -15.92 -34.89 -6.24
N ALA A 45 -16.77 -33.94 -6.63
CA ALA A 45 -17.26 -33.89 -8.01
C ALA A 45 -16.10 -33.61 -9.00
N PRO A 46 -15.93 -34.42 -10.06
CA PRO A 46 -14.96 -34.15 -11.12
C PRO A 46 -15.32 -32.86 -11.87
N LEU A 47 -14.31 -32.21 -12.46
CA LEU A 47 -14.51 -31.03 -13.31
C LEU A 47 -15.54 -31.35 -14.40
N THR A 48 -16.41 -30.39 -14.73
CA THR A 48 -17.46 -30.59 -15.74
C THR A 48 -16.88 -31.02 -17.09
N SER A 49 -15.70 -30.52 -17.46
CA SER A 49 -14.94 -30.96 -18.63
C SER A 49 -14.58 -32.44 -18.59
N VAL A 50 -14.18 -32.95 -17.43
CA VAL A 50 -13.89 -34.37 -17.21
C VAL A 50 -15.17 -35.19 -17.26
N CYS A 51 -16.26 -34.72 -16.64
CA CYS A 51 -17.58 -35.37 -16.73
C CYS A 51 -18.06 -35.50 -18.17
N VAL A 52 -17.83 -34.50 -19.02
CA VAL A 52 -18.15 -34.56 -20.46
C VAL A 52 -17.28 -35.58 -21.17
N VAL A 53 -15.96 -35.59 -20.92
CA VAL A 53 -15.03 -36.56 -21.53
C VAL A 53 -15.36 -38.01 -21.13
N VAL A 54 -15.67 -38.23 -19.85
CA VAL A 54 -16.03 -39.54 -19.28
C VAL A 54 -17.37 -40.02 -19.84
N ARG A 55 -18.35 -39.13 -20.02
CA ARG A 55 -19.64 -39.47 -20.67
C ARG A 55 -19.49 -39.78 -22.16
N ALA A 56 -18.61 -39.07 -22.85
CA ALA A 56 -18.33 -39.30 -24.27
C ALA A 56 -17.53 -40.59 -24.53
N HIS A 57 -16.81 -41.10 -23.53
CA HIS A 57 -15.98 -42.30 -23.65
C HIS A 57 -16.27 -43.30 -22.51
N PRO A 58 -17.28 -44.18 -22.68
CA PRO A 58 -17.71 -45.13 -21.65
C PRO A 58 -16.60 -46.05 -21.12
N ALA A 59 -15.58 -46.34 -21.95
CA ALA A 59 -14.40 -47.11 -21.54
C ALA A 59 -13.55 -46.40 -20.48
N LEU A 60 -13.50 -45.06 -20.48
CA LEU A 60 -12.84 -44.26 -19.45
C LEU A 60 -13.68 -44.18 -18.16
N ALA A 61 -15.01 -44.21 -18.29
CA ALA A 61 -15.90 -44.27 -17.12
C ALA A 61 -15.72 -45.56 -16.31
N ALA A 62 -15.33 -46.67 -16.96
CA ALA A 62 -15.02 -47.94 -16.33
C ALA A 62 -13.66 -47.96 -15.58
N LEU A 63 -12.83 -46.91 -15.71
CA LEU A 63 -11.50 -46.80 -15.11
C LEU A 63 -11.40 -45.56 -14.20
N PRO A 64 -11.86 -45.64 -12.93
CA PRO A 64 -11.95 -44.49 -12.03
C PRO A 64 -10.62 -43.77 -11.78
N HIS A 65 -9.51 -44.50 -11.78
CA HIS A 65 -8.16 -43.97 -11.59
C HIS A 65 -7.66 -43.12 -12.78
N VAL A 66 -8.09 -43.45 -14.01
CA VAL A 66 -7.77 -42.67 -15.22
C VAL A 66 -8.57 -41.37 -15.22
N ALA A 67 -9.86 -41.44 -14.90
CA ALA A 67 -10.70 -40.25 -14.75
C ALA A 67 -10.16 -39.30 -13.68
N ALA A 68 -9.72 -39.83 -12.52
CA ALA A 68 -9.07 -39.04 -11.47
C ALA A 68 -7.74 -38.40 -11.91
N SER A 69 -6.96 -39.09 -12.76
CA SER A 69 -5.69 -38.57 -13.29
C SER A 69 -5.89 -37.44 -14.30
N VAL A 70 -6.89 -37.57 -15.19
CA VAL A 70 -7.27 -36.50 -16.14
C VAL A 70 -7.84 -35.29 -15.38
N ASP A 71 -8.65 -35.53 -14.36
CA ASP A 71 -9.18 -34.49 -13.47
C ASP A 71 -8.07 -33.75 -12.72
N ALA A 72 -7.06 -34.44 -12.21
CA ALA A 72 -5.89 -33.84 -11.58
C ALA A 72 -5.00 -33.05 -12.56
N PHE A 73 -4.90 -33.49 -13.83
CA PHE A 73 -4.13 -32.81 -14.86
C PHE A 73 -4.78 -31.50 -15.33
N LEU A 74 -6.10 -31.49 -15.49
CA LEU A 74 -6.86 -30.31 -15.91
C LEU A 74 -7.13 -29.29 -14.79
N ASP A 75 -6.83 -29.66 -13.54
CA ASP A 75 -7.07 -28.83 -12.37
C ASP A 75 -6.08 -27.66 -12.24
N ARG A 76 -6.48 -26.48 -12.71
CA ARG A 76 -5.73 -25.22 -12.55
C ARG A 76 -5.93 -24.54 -11.20
N SER A 77 -6.67 -25.13 -10.26
CA SER A 77 -6.89 -24.56 -8.91
C SER A 77 -5.60 -24.36 -8.13
N ARG A 78 -4.50 -25.05 -8.47
CA ARG A 78 -3.16 -24.86 -7.86
C ARG A 78 -2.61 -23.43 -7.99
N SER A 79 -3.14 -22.63 -8.91
CA SER A 79 -2.79 -21.21 -9.08
C SER A 79 -3.65 -20.25 -8.24
N TRP A 80 -4.62 -20.79 -7.50
CA TRP A 80 -5.56 -20.03 -6.69
C TRP A 80 -5.36 -20.32 -5.20
N THR A 81 -5.42 -19.26 -4.40
CA THR A 81 -5.48 -19.38 -2.94
C THR A 81 -6.94 -19.38 -2.47
N VAL A 82 -7.19 -19.97 -1.29
CA VAL A 82 -8.52 -19.94 -0.65
C VAL A 82 -9.02 -18.50 -0.50
N MET A 83 -8.13 -17.57 -0.15
CA MET A 83 -8.46 -16.14 -0.05
C MET A 83 -8.92 -15.55 -1.39
N ARG A 84 -8.24 -15.87 -2.50
CA ARG A 84 -8.59 -15.37 -3.83
C ARG A 84 -9.92 -15.95 -4.31
N ALA A 85 -10.16 -17.23 -4.04
CA ALA A 85 -11.44 -17.87 -4.34
C ALA A 85 -12.59 -17.25 -3.51
N ALA A 86 -12.36 -17.00 -2.22
CA ALA A 86 -13.32 -16.34 -1.33
C ALA A 86 -13.62 -14.89 -1.74
N ARG A 87 -12.59 -14.14 -2.17
CA ARG A 87 -12.72 -12.77 -2.68
C ARG A 87 -13.67 -12.65 -3.87
N HIS A 88 -13.72 -13.68 -4.72
CA HIS A 88 -14.56 -13.74 -5.91
C HIS A 88 -15.83 -14.59 -5.72
N GLY A 89 -16.08 -15.11 -4.51
CA GLY A 89 -17.28 -15.89 -4.22
C GLY A 89 -17.32 -17.26 -4.91
N LEU A 90 -16.19 -17.80 -5.34
CA LEU A 90 -16.12 -19.02 -6.16
C LEU A 90 -16.22 -20.27 -5.28
N VAL A 91 -17.42 -20.60 -4.80
CA VAL A 91 -17.67 -21.74 -3.89
C VAL A 91 -17.20 -23.09 -4.47
N HIS A 92 -17.39 -23.30 -5.78
CA HIS A 92 -16.91 -24.51 -6.46
C HIS A 92 -15.38 -24.66 -6.37
N LEU A 93 -14.65 -23.55 -6.51
CA LEU A 93 -13.20 -23.52 -6.42
C LEU A 93 -12.75 -23.68 -4.97
N LEU A 94 -13.47 -23.11 -4.00
CA LEU A 94 -13.24 -23.31 -2.57
C LEU A 94 -13.35 -24.80 -2.18
N ARG A 95 -14.41 -25.49 -2.63
CA ARG A 95 -14.57 -26.94 -2.46
C ARG A 95 -13.39 -27.73 -3.01
N ARG A 96 -12.94 -27.35 -4.22
CA ARG A 96 -11.82 -28.00 -4.90
C ARG A 96 -10.50 -27.80 -4.17
N LEU A 97 -10.23 -26.58 -3.70
CA LEU A 97 -9.05 -26.25 -2.92
C LEU A 97 -9.02 -27.01 -1.59
N ALA A 98 -10.15 -27.14 -0.90
CA ALA A 98 -10.28 -27.97 0.30
C ALA A 98 -10.01 -29.46 0.05
N ALA A 99 -10.50 -30.01 -1.07
CA ALA A 99 -10.20 -31.39 -1.44
C ALA A 99 -8.69 -31.60 -1.68
N ASN A 100 -8.02 -30.62 -2.28
CA ASN A 100 -6.57 -30.65 -2.49
C ASN A 100 -5.77 -30.49 -1.18
N GLU A 101 -6.27 -29.73 -0.20
CA GLU A 101 -5.68 -29.64 1.15
C GLU A 101 -5.74 -31.00 1.87
N ARG A 102 -6.87 -31.71 1.84
CA ARG A 102 -6.99 -33.07 2.43
C ARG A 102 -6.02 -34.08 1.81
N ARG A 103 -5.63 -33.88 0.55
CA ARG A 103 -4.64 -34.70 -0.16
C ARG A 103 -3.19 -34.36 0.20
N GLY A 104 -2.96 -33.41 1.12
CA GLY A 104 -1.62 -32.96 1.52
C GLY A 104 -0.89 -32.19 0.43
N MET A 105 -1.61 -31.67 -0.58
CA MET A 105 -1.02 -30.99 -1.73
C MET A 105 -0.89 -29.46 -1.53
N VAL A 106 -1.38 -28.93 -0.41
CA VAL A 106 -1.26 -27.52 -0.02
C VAL A 106 -0.34 -27.46 1.19
N ALA A 107 0.78 -26.73 1.06
CA ALA A 107 1.83 -26.65 2.08
C ALA A 107 1.63 -25.50 3.10
N GLU A 108 0.74 -24.54 2.82
CA GLU A 108 0.51 -23.35 3.65
C GLU A 108 -0.77 -23.47 4.47
N GLU A 109 -0.73 -22.98 5.72
CA GLU A 109 -1.89 -22.92 6.61
C GLU A 109 -2.93 -21.90 6.08
N VAL A 110 -4.18 -22.35 5.93
CA VAL A 110 -5.25 -21.51 5.39
C VAL A 110 -5.73 -20.50 6.44
N ASN A 111 -5.53 -19.21 6.18
CA ASN A 111 -6.09 -18.14 7.00
C ASN A 111 -7.59 -17.93 6.72
N ILE A 112 -8.43 -18.63 7.49
CA ILE A 112 -9.90 -18.59 7.37
C ILE A 112 -10.46 -17.22 7.73
N ASP A 113 -9.87 -16.53 8.72
CA ASP A 113 -10.30 -15.19 9.14
C ASP A 113 -10.18 -14.18 7.98
N GLU A 114 -9.02 -14.17 7.31
CA GLU A 114 -8.81 -13.28 6.16
C GLU A 114 -9.70 -13.67 4.98
N ALA A 115 -9.84 -14.97 4.68
CA ALA A 115 -10.71 -15.44 3.60
C ALA A 115 -12.17 -15.02 3.83
N MET A 116 -12.69 -15.20 5.05
CA MET A 116 -14.02 -14.74 5.43
C MET A 116 -14.14 -13.22 5.37
N GLY A 117 -13.11 -12.46 5.77
CA GLY A 117 -13.05 -11.01 5.62
C GLY A 117 -13.15 -10.54 4.16
N LYS A 118 -12.47 -11.21 3.22
CA LYS A 118 -12.61 -10.90 1.78
C LYS A 118 -14.00 -11.23 1.25
N ALA A 119 -14.56 -12.39 1.63
CA ALA A 119 -15.93 -12.76 1.26
C ALA A 119 -16.94 -11.75 1.80
N ALA A 120 -16.80 -11.33 3.06
CA ALA A 120 -17.63 -10.31 3.71
C ALA A 120 -17.53 -8.96 3.00
N LYS A 121 -16.33 -8.48 2.68
CA LYS A 121 -16.13 -7.23 1.91
C LYS A 121 -16.88 -7.23 0.57
N HIS A 122 -16.81 -8.34 -0.15
CA HIS A 122 -17.40 -8.46 -1.49
C HIS A 122 -18.85 -8.97 -1.51
N GLY A 123 -19.45 -9.26 -0.35
CA GLY A 123 -20.86 -9.67 -0.26
C GLY A 123 -21.12 -11.12 -0.65
N HIS A 124 -20.12 -12.01 -0.53
CA HIS A 124 -20.24 -13.42 -0.91
C HIS A 124 -20.66 -14.28 0.30
N LEU A 125 -21.96 -14.24 0.64
CA LEU A 125 -22.52 -14.98 1.77
C LEU A 125 -22.29 -16.49 1.63
N ASP A 126 -22.49 -17.05 0.44
CA ASP A 126 -22.31 -18.47 0.15
C ASP A 126 -20.87 -18.96 0.41
N ALA A 127 -19.89 -18.18 -0.02
CA ALA A 127 -18.48 -18.47 0.24
C ALA A 127 -18.16 -18.39 1.73
N LEU A 128 -18.79 -17.45 2.44
CA LEU A 128 -18.61 -17.27 3.87
C LEU A 128 -19.26 -18.41 4.68
N ARG A 129 -20.50 -18.81 4.34
CA ARG A 129 -21.19 -20.00 4.87
C ARG A 129 -20.34 -21.26 4.68
N TRP A 130 -19.82 -21.44 3.46
CA TRP A 130 -18.96 -22.57 3.14
C TRP A 130 -17.65 -22.57 3.95
N LEU A 131 -16.97 -21.43 4.07
CA LEU A 131 -15.72 -21.31 4.84
C LEU A 131 -15.93 -21.62 6.33
N HIS A 132 -17.07 -21.18 6.89
CA HIS A 132 -17.43 -21.50 8.27
C HIS A 132 -17.65 -22.99 8.49
N HIS A 133 -18.39 -23.65 7.59
CA HIS A 133 -18.61 -25.09 7.67
C HIS A 133 -17.32 -25.89 7.45
N TYR A 134 -16.43 -25.42 6.57
CA TYR A 134 -15.16 -26.08 6.27
C TYR A 134 -14.24 -26.14 7.51
N ARG A 135 -14.21 -25.08 8.32
CA ARG A 135 -13.40 -24.99 9.55
C ARG A 135 -14.23 -24.37 10.70
N PRO A 136 -15.14 -25.12 11.32
CA PRO A 136 -16.08 -24.56 12.31
C PRO A 136 -15.40 -24.13 13.61
N GLN A 137 -14.25 -24.73 13.96
CA GLN A 137 -13.45 -24.36 15.14
C GLN A 137 -12.46 -23.22 14.87
N ALA A 138 -12.36 -22.71 13.63
CA ALA A 138 -11.44 -21.62 13.31
C ALA A 138 -11.85 -20.35 14.06
N ARG A 139 -10.89 -19.76 14.77
CA ARG A 139 -11.06 -18.45 15.41
C ARG A 139 -11.26 -17.41 14.32
N VAL A 140 -12.41 -16.77 14.31
CA VAL A 140 -12.67 -15.60 13.46
C VAL A 140 -12.67 -14.38 14.36
N SER A 141 -11.99 -13.35 13.91
CA SER A 141 -11.87 -12.10 14.63
C SER A 141 -13.15 -11.27 14.49
N VAL A 142 -13.28 -10.27 15.36
CA VAL A 142 -14.34 -9.26 15.28
C VAL A 142 -14.31 -8.47 13.95
N PHE A 143 -13.18 -8.51 13.21
CA PHE A 143 -12.99 -7.77 11.97
C PHE A 143 -13.91 -8.22 10.84
N VAL A 144 -14.32 -9.49 10.76
CA VAL A 144 -15.18 -9.96 9.67
C VAL A 144 -16.56 -9.30 9.73
N LEU A 145 -17.14 -9.17 10.93
CA LEU A 145 -18.42 -8.47 11.11
C LEU A 145 -18.27 -6.97 10.88
N ILE A 146 -17.20 -6.35 11.40
CA ILE A 146 -16.90 -4.93 11.14
C ILE A 146 -16.76 -4.67 9.64
N THR A 147 -16.09 -5.56 8.91
CA THR A 147 -15.93 -5.47 7.45
C THR A 147 -17.27 -5.63 6.75
N ALA A 148 -18.09 -6.61 7.14
CA ALA A 148 -19.43 -6.76 6.58
C ALA A 148 -20.28 -5.50 6.79
N ALA A 149 -20.19 -4.89 7.98
CA ALA A 149 -20.91 -3.66 8.31
C ALA A 149 -20.39 -2.44 7.53
N GLU A 150 -19.06 -2.30 7.42
CA GLU A 150 -18.37 -1.24 6.67
C GLU A 150 -18.76 -1.24 5.18
N PHE A 151 -18.98 -2.41 4.59
CA PHE A 151 -19.37 -2.56 3.17
C PHE A 151 -20.89 -2.79 2.97
N GLY A 152 -21.70 -2.61 4.02
CA GLY A 152 -23.17 -2.60 3.90
C GLY A 152 -23.79 -3.97 3.64
N ARG A 153 -23.12 -5.06 4.03
CA ARG A 153 -23.58 -6.43 3.79
C ARG A 153 -24.50 -6.92 4.89
N LEU A 154 -25.74 -6.40 4.92
CA LEU A 154 -26.71 -6.71 5.96
C LEU A 154 -26.95 -8.21 6.15
N GLU A 155 -27.11 -8.97 5.07
CA GLU A 155 -27.31 -10.43 5.11
C GLU A 155 -26.14 -11.15 5.80
N ILE A 156 -24.91 -10.72 5.51
CA ILE A 156 -23.71 -11.27 6.15
C ILE A 156 -23.64 -10.86 7.63
N VAL A 157 -24.00 -9.62 7.97
CA VAL A 157 -24.08 -9.17 9.37
C VAL A 157 -25.10 -10.01 10.17
N GLN A 158 -26.28 -10.22 9.60
CA GLN A 158 -27.33 -11.05 10.19
C GLN A 158 -26.89 -12.49 10.36
N TRP A 159 -26.28 -13.07 9.33
CA TRP A 159 -25.81 -14.45 9.38
C TRP A 159 -24.68 -14.64 10.40
N LEU A 160 -23.70 -13.72 10.42
CA LEU A 160 -22.63 -13.73 11.42
C LEU A 160 -23.21 -13.58 12.84
N HIS A 161 -24.27 -12.82 13.03
CA HIS A 161 -24.90 -12.71 14.34
C HIS A 161 -25.55 -13.99 14.84
N SER A 162 -26.27 -14.72 13.98
CA SER A 162 -26.98 -15.94 14.37
C SER A 162 -26.06 -17.14 14.54
N HIS A 163 -24.95 -17.20 13.79
CA HIS A 163 -24.08 -18.38 13.74
C HIS A 163 -22.77 -18.23 14.51
N ARG A 164 -22.39 -17.01 14.91
CA ARG A 164 -21.10 -16.72 15.56
C ARG A 164 -21.30 -16.06 16.92
N ARG A 165 -20.46 -16.44 17.89
CA ARG A 165 -20.52 -15.94 19.28
C ARG A 165 -19.59 -14.75 19.50
N GLU A 166 -18.74 -14.47 18.52
CA GLU A 166 -17.81 -13.36 18.54
C GLU A 166 -18.56 -12.02 18.56
N ARG A 167 -18.21 -11.18 19.53
CA ARG A 167 -18.80 -9.83 19.67
C ARG A 167 -18.31 -8.92 18.55
N CYS A 168 -18.92 -7.75 18.42
CA CYS A 168 -18.33 -6.67 17.63
C CYS A 168 -17.82 -5.56 18.56
N THR A 169 -17.29 -4.49 18.00
CA THR A 169 -16.98 -3.26 18.73
C THR A 169 -17.84 -2.13 18.17
N THR A 170 -17.81 -0.95 18.80
CA THR A 170 -18.47 0.27 18.29
C THR A 170 -18.11 0.57 16.83
N ALA A 171 -16.92 0.15 16.39
CA ALA A 171 -16.43 0.31 15.02
C ALA A 171 -17.36 -0.30 13.94
N ALA A 172 -18.15 -1.33 14.26
CA ALA A 172 -19.10 -1.89 13.30
C ALA A 172 -20.17 -0.86 12.92
N MET A 173 -20.75 -0.17 13.91
CA MET A 173 -21.74 0.87 13.66
C MET A 173 -21.10 2.15 13.15
N ASP A 174 -19.94 2.54 13.69
CA ASP A 174 -19.23 3.76 13.27
C ASP A 174 -18.88 3.70 11.77
N ARG A 175 -18.37 2.55 11.29
CA ARG A 175 -18.03 2.36 9.87
C ARG A 175 -19.25 2.20 8.98
N ALA A 176 -20.29 1.50 9.44
CA ALA A 176 -21.55 1.42 8.69
C ALA A 176 -22.18 2.80 8.51
N ALA A 177 -22.15 3.64 9.54
CA ALA A 177 -22.65 5.01 9.48
C ALA A 177 -21.80 5.90 8.57
N THR A 178 -20.46 5.80 8.69
CA THR A 178 -19.51 6.54 7.85
C THR A 178 -19.72 6.28 6.35
N ASN A 179 -20.06 5.04 5.97
CA ASN A 179 -20.32 4.67 4.58
C ASN A 179 -21.81 4.71 4.17
N GLY A 180 -22.69 5.28 5.01
CA GLY A 180 -24.08 5.52 4.64
C GLY A 180 -24.99 4.29 4.65
N HIS A 181 -24.59 3.21 5.32
CA HIS A 181 -25.35 1.96 5.37
C HIS A 181 -26.41 1.99 6.47
N LEU A 182 -27.45 2.81 6.28
CA LEU A 182 -28.52 3.04 7.27
C LEU A 182 -29.18 1.75 7.75
N GLU A 183 -29.47 0.80 6.86
CA GLU A 183 -30.11 -0.48 7.21
C GLU A 183 -29.25 -1.30 8.17
N VAL A 184 -27.92 -1.31 7.95
CA VAL A 184 -26.97 -1.97 8.84
C VAL A 184 -26.91 -1.25 10.19
N VAL A 185 -26.91 0.09 10.20
CA VAL A 185 -26.92 0.89 11.43
C VAL A 185 -28.18 0.60 12.26
N GLN A 186 -29.35 0.61 11.63
CA GLN A 186 -30.64 0.28 12.26
C GLN A 186 -30.63 -1.13 12.83
N TRP A 187 -30.15 -2.09 12.05
CA TRP A 187 -30.09 -3.48 12.46
C TRP A 187 -29.13 -3.69 13.63
N LEU A 188 -27.93 -3.11 13.57
CA LEU A 188 -26.95 -3.17 14.65
C LEU A 188 -27.50 -2.50 15.92
N HIS A 189 -28.27 -1.42 15.82
CA HIS A 189 -28.88 -0.79 16.98
C HIS A 189 -29.95 -1.66 17.64
N ALA A 190 -30.80 -2.31 16.85
CA ALA A 190 -31.88 -3.15 17.37
C ALA A 190 -31.35 -4.46 18.00
N ASN A 191 -30.24 -5.01 17.49
CA ASN A 191 -29.79 -6.36 17.82
C ASN A 191 -28.48 -6.41 18.63
N ARG A 192 -27.76 -5.30 18.78
CA ARG A 192 -26.45 -5.24 19.46
C ARG A 192 -26.41 -4.16 20.54
N ARG A 193 -25.62 -4.40 21.58
CA ARG A 193 -25.52 -3.53 22.77
C ARG A 193 -24.24 -2.71 22.81
N GLU A 194 -23.31 -2.98 21.90
CA GLU A 194 -22.00 -2.33 21.83
C GLU A 194 -22.08 -0.83 21.54
N GLY A 195 -23.14 -0.39 20.87
CA GLY A 195 -23.38 1.03 20.59
C GLY A 195 -22.53 1.58 19.44
N CYS A 196 -22.41 2.91 19.40
CA CYS A 196 -21.50 3.63 18.51
C CYS A 196 -20.69 4.64 19.32
N THR A 197 -19.81 5.37 18.66
CA THR A 197 -19.15 6.55 19.22
C THR A 197 -19.60 7.81 18.46
N TYR A 198 -19.06 8.98 18.83
CA TYR A 198 -19.28 10.21 18.08
C TYR A 198 -18.75 10.14 16.63
N ASP A 199 -17.91 9.16 16.31
CA ASP A 199 -17.39 8.93 14.96
C ASP A 199 -18.49 8.48 14.00
N ALA A 200 -19.55 7.80 14.45
CA ALA A 200 -20.67 7.41 13.60
C ALA A 200 -21.34 8.63 12.94
N MET A 201 -21.73 9.64 13.74
CA MET A 201 -22.38 10.84 13.21
C MET A 201 -21.37 11.74 12.49
N THR A 202 -20.14 11.84 12.99
CA THR A 202 -19.08 12.65 12.37
C THR A 202 -18.71 12.12 10.98
N GLY A 203 -18.53 10.80 10.83
CA GLY A 203 -18.26 10.14 9.56
C GLY A 203 -19.44 10.20 8.60
N ALA A 204 -20.67 9.96 9.09
CA ALA A 204 -21.88 10.12 8.27
C ALA A 204 -22.02 11.56 7.73
N ALA A 205 -21.68 12.56 8.55
CA ALA A 205 -21.67 13.96 8.13
C ALA A 205 -20.57 14.27 7.11
N GLU A 206 -19.37 13.73 7.33
CA GLU A 206 -18.23 13.87 6.42
C GLU A 206 -18.54 13.40 5.00
N PHE A 207 -19.22 12.26 4.84
CA PHE A 207 -19.55 11.67 3.54
C PHE A 207 -20.97 12.00 3.04
N GLY A 208 -21.67 12.90 3.74
CA GLY A 208 -22.92 13.49 3.24
C GLY A 208 -24.18 12.65 3.46
N HIS A 209 -24.12 11.64 4.34
CA HIS A 209 -25.21 10.72 4.66
C HIS A 209 -26.22 11.34 5.64
N LEU A 210 -26.99 12.32 5.17
CA LEU A 210 -27.95 13.07 5.99
C LEU A 210 -29.04 12.20 6.63
N ASP A 211 -29.46 11.14 5.95
CA ASP A 211 -30.41 10.14 6.44
C ASP A 211 -29.86 9.39 7.66
N VAL A 212 -28.60 8.97 7.62
CA VAL A 212 -27.90 8.36 8.76
C VAL A 212 -27.72 9.38 9.89
N VAL A 213 -27.33 10.61 9.60
CA VAL A 213 -27.18 11.67 10.61
C VAL A 213 -28.51 11.93 11.36
N ARG A 214 -29.61 12.07 10.62
CA ARG A 214 -30.96 12.24 11.20
C ARG A 214 -31.37 11.06 12.06
N TRP A 215 -31.10 9.85 11.57
CA TRP A 215 -31.45 8.63 12.28
C TRP A 215 -30.64 8.48 13.57
N LEU A 216 -29.33 8.72 13.53
CA LEU A 216 -28.47 8.68 14.71
C LEU A 216 -28.93 9.71 15.74
N GLN A 217 -29.23 10.95 15.36
CA GLN A 217 -29.75 11.95 16.29
C GLN A 217 -31.04 11.53 17.00
N ALA A 218 -31.97 10.90 16.28
CA ALA A 218 -33.26 10.52 16.82
C ALA A 218 -33.19 9.31 17.77
N ASN A 219 -32.19 8.45 17.61
CA ASN A 219 -32.12 7.14 18.28
C ASN A 219 -30.90 6.96 19.20
N ARG A 220 -29.95 7.90 19.17
CA ARG A 220 -28.65 7.81 19.87
C ARG A 220 -28.31 9.11 20.59
N SER A 221 -27.54 8.99 21.68
CA SER A 221 -27.16 10.11 22.56
C SER A 221 -25.68 10.46 22.50
N GLU A 222 -24.88 9.69 21.76
CA GLU A 222 -23.44 9.86 21.61
C GLU A 222 -23.05 11.19 20.95
N GLY A 223 -23.94 11.77 20.13
CA GLY A 223 -23.76 13.08 19.51
C GLY A 223 -22.66 13.10 18.44
N CYS A 224 -22.08 14.29 18.22
CA CYS A 224 -20.94 14.48 17.33
C CYS A 224 -19.95 15.47 17.94
N THR A 225 -18.87 15.78 17.20
CA THR A 225 -17.96 16.88 17.55
C THR A 225 -18.12 18.01 16.52
N ALA A 226 -17.49 19.16 16.77
CA ALA A 226 -17.41 20.25 15.78
C ALA A 226 -16.84 19.79 14.42
N HIS A 227 -16.07 18.69 14.39
CA HIS A 227 -15.58 18.09 13.15
C HIS A 227 -16.69 17.61 12.21
N ALA A 228 -17.89 17.28 12.71
CA ALA A 228 -19.00 16.86 11.85
C ALA A 228 -19.38 17.98 10.86
N MET A 229 -19.56 19.21 11.35
CA MET A 229 -19.87 20.36 10.51
C MET A 229 -18.66 20.78 9.67
N GLU A 230 -17.45 20.75 10.22
CA GLU A 230 -16.23 21.09 9.48
C GLU A 230 -15.95 20.15 8.31
N ARG A 231 -16.09 18.84 8.48
CA ARG A 231 -15.85 17.85 7.42
C ARG A 231 -17.00 17.83 6.40
N ALA A 232 -18.24 17.99 6.84
CA ALA A 232 -19.37 18.18 5.93
C ALA A 232 -19.18 19.44 5.06
N ALA A 233 -18.68 20.53 5.65
CA ALA A 233 -18.37 21.75 4.92
C ALA A 233 -17.19 21.57 3.94
N ALA A 234 -16.13 20.89 4.39
CA ALA A 234 -14.97 20.58 3.58
C ALA A 234 -15.30 19.73 2.34
N ASN A 235 -16.33 18.88 2.40
CA ASN A 235 -16.77 18.02 1.27
C ASN A 235 -18.02 18.57 0.55
N GLY A 236 -18.43 19.81 0.84
CA GLY A 236 -19.50 20.48 0.09
C GLY A 236 -20.91 20.00 0.43
N HIS A 237 -21.11 19.29 1.54
CA HIS A 237 -22.40 18.73 1.94
C HIS A 237 -23.30 19.77 2.63
N LEU A 238 -23.72 20.80 1.90
CA LEU A 238 -24.50 21.94 2.41
C LEU A 238 -25.75 21.51 3.19
N LYS A 239 -26.48 20.50 2.71
CA LYS A 239 -27.68 19.98 3.39
C LYS A 239 -27.38 19.41 4.78
N VAL A 240 -26.23 18.76 4.94
CA VAL A 240 -25.77 18.25 6.24
C VAL A 240 -25.35 19.42 7.14
N VAL A 241 -24.61 20.40 6.60
CA VAL A 241 -24.21 21.61 7.34
C VAL A 241 -25.42 22.37 7.88
N GLN A 242 -26.42 22.62 7.03
CA GLN A 242 -27.69 23.25 7.41
C GLN A 242 -28.42 22.48 8.50
N TRP A 243 -28.47 21.15 8.36
CA TRP A 243 -29.15 20.31 9.33
C TRP A 243 -28.42 20.28 10.67
N LEU A 244 -27.10 20.13 10.68
CA LEU A 244 -26.29 20.17 11.89
C LEU A 244 -26.46 21.51 12.59
N HIS A 245 -26.41 22.63 11.86
CA HIS A 245 -26.63 23.95 12.44
C HIS A 245 -27.99 24.11 13.12
N ALA A 246 -29.06 23.59 12.51
CA ALA A 246 -30.41 23.77 13.03
C ALA A 246 -30.75 22.82 14.20
N ASN A 247 -30.01 21.71 14.36
CA ASN A 247 -30.37 20.63 15.28
C ASN A 247 -29.28 20.30 16.31
N ARG A 248 -28.09 20.91 16.23
CA ARG A 248 -26.93 20.64 17.09
C ARG A 248 -26.31 21.93 17.62
N GLU A 249 -25.70 21.85 18.80
CA GLU A 249 -25.12 23.00 19.51
C GLU A 249 -23.58 23.05 19.44
N GLU A 250 -22.92 21.98 18.97
CA GLU A 250 -21.45 21.91 18.90
C GLU A 250 -20.82 22.99 18.00
N GLY A 251 -21.57 23.48 17.02
CA GLY A 251 -21.11 24.48 16.07
C GLY A 251 -19.93 24.02 15.20
N CYS A 252 -19.08 24.97 14.83
CA CYS A 252 -17.86 24.72 14.06
C CYS A 252 -16.77 25.70 14.45
N SER A 253 -15.52 25.46 14.03
CA SER A 253 -14.48 26.49 14.07
C SER A 253 -14.32 27.19 12.72
N ARG A 254 -13.42 28.17 12.64
CA ARG A 254 -12.98 28.82 11.38
C ARG A 254 -12.57 27.80 10.29
N ARG A 255 -12.16 26.59 10.69
CA ARG A 255 -11.81 25.50 9.78
C ARG A 255 -12.94 25.12 8.83
N ALA A 256 -14.21 25.26 9.22
CA ALA A 256 -15.33 24.92 8.34
C ALA A 256 -15.32 25.79 7.07
N MET A 257 -15.19 27.10 7.23
CA MET A 257 -15.13 28.03 6.09
C MET A 257 -13.78 27.94 5.37
N ASP A 258 -12.67 27.79 6.09
CA ASP A 258 -11.34 27.64 5.49
C ASP A 258 -11.25 26.41 4.58
N LEU A 259 -11.77 25.26 5.03
CA LEU A 259 -11.74 24.01 4.26
C LEU A 259 -12.76 24.01 3.12
N ALA A 260 -13.96 24.55 3.34
CA ALA A 260 -14.95 24.72 2.27
C ALA A 260 -14.40 25.61 1.14
N ALA A 261 -13.72 26.71 1.50
CA ALA A 261 -13.09 27.59 0.51
C ALA A 261 -11.92 26.93 -0.21
N LYS A 262 -11.05 26.22 0.52
CA LYS A 262 -9.93 25.47 -0.05
C LYS A 262 -10.37 24.44 -1.09
N ASN A 263 -11.52 23.80 -0.88
CA ASN A 263 -12.06 22.76 -1.77
C ASN A 263 -13.11 23.30 -2.78
N GLY A 264 -13.28 24.62 -2.87
CA GLY A 264 -14.11 25.25 -3.91
C GLY A 264 -15.61 25.19 -3.67
N HIS A 265 -16.06 24.96 -2.44
CA HIS A 265 -17.48 24.84 -2.11
C HIS A 265 -18.12 26.21 -1.81
N LEU A 266 -18.27 27.05 -2.84
CA LEU A 266 -18.77 28.43 -2.70
C LEU A 266 -20.12 28.52 -1.98
N GLU A 267 -21.07 27.63 -2.30
CA GLU A 267 -22.40 27.63 -1.65
C GLU A 267 -22.30 27.41 -0.13
N VAL A 268 -21.40 26.54 0.31
CA VAL A 268 -21.14 26.28 1.73
C VAL A 268 -20.48 27.50 2.37
N VAL A 269 -19.51 28.13 1.69
CA VAL A 269 -18.83 29.34 2.17
C VAL A 269 -19.83 30.48 2.37
N GLN A 270 -20.69 30.73 1.38
CA GLN A 270 -21.76 31.73 1.42
C GLN A 270 -22.73 31.46 2.59
N TRP A 271 -23.14 30.20 2.72
CA TRP A 271 -24.06 29.81 3.77
C TRP A 271 -23.45 29.96 5.17
N LEU A 272 -22.21 29.49 5.36
CA LEU A 272 -21.48 29.64 6.63
C LEU A 272 -21.30 31.13 6.97
N HIS A 273 -20.98 31.98 6.00
CA HIS A 273 -20.88 33.42 6.24
C HIS A 273 -22.17 34.05 6.71
N ALA A 274 -23.31 33.67 6.10
CA ALA A 274 -24.60 34.28 6.40
C ALA A 274 -25.20 33.80 7.73
N ASN A 275 -24.87 32.57 8.16
CA ASN A 275 -25.52 31.91 9.29
C ASN A 275 -24.59 31.67 10.49
N ARG A 276 -23.28 31.88 10.35
CA ARG A 276 -22.27 31.63 11.39
C ARG A 276 -21.37 32.84 11.64
N THR A 277 -20.88 32.96 12.87
CA THR A 277 -20.14 34.13 13.37
C THR A 277 -18.65 33.88 13.50
N GLU A 278 -18.21 32.63 13.36
CA GLU A 278 -16.84 32.17 13.55
C GLU A 278 -15.88 32.75 12.51
N GLY A 279 -16.38 33.00 11.29
CA GLY A 279 -15.63 33.58 10.17
C GLY A 279 -14.64 32.61 9.54
N CYS A 280 -13.62 33.16 8.87
CA CYS A 280 -12.52 32.39 8.29
C CYS A 280 -11.16 32.94 8.75
N THR A 281 -10.09 32.37 8.22
CA THR A 281 -8.75 32.94 8.29
C THR A 281 -8.24 33.23 6.88
N ALA A 282 -7.04 33.80 6.75
CA ALA A 282 -6.37 33.91 5.45
C ALA A 282 -6.19 32.53 4.75
N ALA A 283 -6.29 31.41 5.48
CA ALA A 283 -6.24 30.07 4.92
C ALA A 283 -7.39 29.81 3.93
N ALA A 284 -8.57 30.40 4.11
CA ALA A 284 -9.68 30.29 3.16
C ALA A 284 -9.28 30.79 1.76
N MET A 285 -8.87 32.06 1.67
CA MET A 285 -8.50 32.66 0.38
C MET A 285 -7.18 32.10 -0.16
N ASN A 286 -6.20 31.80 0.70
CA ASN A 286 -4.96 31.14 0.29
C ASN A 286 -5.24 29.76 -0.32
N GLY A 287 -6.12 28.97 0.31
CA GLY A 287 -6.51 27.66 -0.17
C GLY A 287 -7.27 27.74 -1.49
N ALA A 288 -8.31 28.59 -1.55
CA ALA A 288 -9.07 28.84 -2.77
C ALA A 288 -8.15 29.26 -3.93
N ALA A 289 -7.18 30.15 -3.66
CA ALA A 289 -6.18 30.56 -4.65
C ALA A 289 -5.27 29.41 -5.10
N ALA A 290 -4.77 28.62 -4.14
CA ALA A 290 -3.87 27.51 -4.39
C ALA A 290 -4.49 26.37 -5.22
N TYR A 291 -5.81 26.22 -5.22
CA TYR A 291 -6.56 25.22 -5.98
C TYR A 291 -7.37 25.80 -7.15
N GLY A 292 -7.21 27.10 -7.43
CA GLY A 292 -7.79 27.74 -8.61
C GLY A 292 -9.28 28.05 -8.53
N HIS A 293 -9.87 28.10 -7.33
CA HIS A 293 -11.27 28.44 -7.11
C HIS A 293 -11.47 29.97 -7.16
N LEU A 294 -11.39 30.55 -8.36
CA LEU A 294 -11.46 32.00 -8.59
C LEU A 294 -12.78 32.60 -8.09
N ASP A 295 -13.89 31.91 -8.26
CA ASP A 295 -15.22 32.29 -7.77
C ASP A 295 -15.24 32.46 -6.24
N VAL A 296 -14.63 31.53 -5.51
CA VAL A 296 -14.45 31.62 -4.05
C VAL A 296 -13.50 32.75 -3.67
N VAL A 297 -12.41 32.96 -4.41
CA VAL A 297 -11.46 34.06 -4.16
C VAL A 297 -12.14 35.42 -4.32
N GLN A 298 -12.87 35.61 -5.42
CA GLN A 298 -13.63 36.84 -5.69
C GLN A 298 -14.65 37.10 -4.59
N TRP A 299 -15.45 36.09 -4.26
CA TRP A 299 -16.47 36.21 -3.24
C TRP A 299 -15.88 36.52 -1.86
N LEU A 300 -14.80 35.84 -1.46
CA LEU A 300 -14.12 36.13 -0.19
C LEU A 300 -13.53 37.55 -0.18
N HIS A 301 -13.03 38.06 -1.30
CA HIS A 301 -12.50 39.42 -1.36
C HIS A 301 -13.60 40.48 -1.19
N GLU A 302 -14.77 40.26 -1.77
CA GLU A 302 -15.89 41.20 -1.68
C GLU A 302 -16.56 41.19 -0.29
N ASN A 303 -16.51 40.06 0.41
CA ASN A 303 -17.34 39.81 1.59
C ASN A 303 -16.54 39.63 2.89
N ARG A 304 -15.21 39.57 2.84
CA ARG A 304 -14.32 39.30 3.97
C ARG A 304 -13.06 40.18 3.92
N THR A 305 -12.39 40.34 5.06
CA THR A 305 -11.25 41.27 5.23
C THR A 305 -9.91 40.57 5.46
N GLU A 306 -9.92 39.26 5.68
CA GLU A 306 -8.76 38.42 5.96
C GLU A 306 -7.75 38.41 4.80
N GLY A 307 -8.27 38.48 3.57
CA GLY A 307 -7.49 38.66 2.34
C GLY A 307 -6.58 37.49 1.96
N CYS A 308 -5.77 37.72 0.91
CA CYS A 308 -4.79 36.76 0.40
C CYS A 308 -3.39 37.08 0.94
N SER A 309 -2.66 36.05 1.35
CA SER A 309 -1.23 36.18 1.73
C SER A 309 -0.31 35.81 0.57
N GLY A 310 0.99 36.09 0.70
CA GLY A 310 1.99 35.68 -0.30
C GLY A 310 2.04 34.17 -0.55
N MET A 311 1.63 33.34 0.42
CA MET A 311 1.51 31.90 0.22
C MET A 311 0.41 31.55 -0.80
N GLY A 312 -0.74 32.21 -0.73
CA GLY A 312 -1.84 31.99 -1.67
C GLY A 312 -1.43 32.34 -3.11
N VAL A 313 -0.77 33.49 -3.28
CA VAL A 313 -0.24 33.93 -4.58
C VAL A 313 0.80 32.95 -5.12
N ARG A 314 1.81 32.57 -4.31
CA ARG A 314 2.86 31.62 -4.74
C ARG A 314 2.28 30.27 -5.11
N HIS A 315 1.36 29.73 -4.32
CA HIS A 315 0.76 28.43 -4.60
C HIS A 315 -0.17 28.47 -5.82
N ALA A 316 -0.93 29.54 -6.01
CA ALA A 316 -1.73 29.74 -7.23
C ALA A 316 -0.84 29.70 -8.48
N ALA A 317 0.30 30.40 -8.45
CA ALA A 317 1.26 30.40 -9.54
C ALA A 317 1.92 29.03 -9.74
N ALA A 318 2.43 28.43 -8.67
CA ALA A 318 3.12 27.13 -8.69
C ALA A 318 2.23 25.97 -9.16
N ASN A 319 0.91 26.06 -8.96
CA ASN A 319 -0.06 25.06 -9.39
C ASN A 319 -0.71 25.39 -10.76
N GLY A 320 -0.29 26.47 -11.42
CA GLY A 320 -0.75 26.78 -12.78
C GLY A 320 -2.10 27.51 -12.87
N HIS A 321 -2.62 28.07 -11.77
CA HIS A 321 -3.93 28.74 -11.76
C HIS A 321 -3.82 30.18 -12.29
N LEU A 322 -3.62 30.31 -13.59
CA LEU A 322 -3.32 31.59 -14.25
C LEU A 322 -4.42 32.64 -14.09
N GLU A 323 -5.69 32.25 -14.23
CA GLU A 323 -6.83 33.17 -14.09
C GLU A 323 -6.90 33.75 -12.66
N THR A 324 -6.78 32.86 -11.66
CA THR A 324 -6.73 33.25 -10.25
C THR A 324 -5.52 34.13 -9.95
N LEU A 325 -4.36 33.80 -10.51
CA LEU A 325 -3.14 34.60 -10.36
C LEU A 325 -3.28 35.99 -11.00
N ALA A 326 -3.85 36.09 -12.19
CA ALA A 326 -4.08 37.35 -12.88
C ALA A 326 -5.05 38.26 -12.11
N TRP A 327 -6.09 37.66 -11.54
CA TRP A 327 -7.02 38.36 -10.67
C TRP A 327 -6.34 38.85 -9.38
N LEU A 328 -5.54 38.00 -8.73
CA LEU A 328 -4.77 38.34 -7.52
C LEU A 328 -3.72 39.44 -7.78
N HIS A 329 -3.07 39.42 -8.94
CA HIS A 329 -2.14 40.48 -9.33
C HIS A 329 -2.82 41.86 -9.41
N THR A 330 -4.07 41.90 -9.88
CA THR A 330 -4.84 43.14 -10.02
C THR A 330 -5.29 43.70 -8.67
N HIS A 331 -5.67 42.84 -7.72
CA HIS A 331 -6.27 43.28 -6.44
C HIS A 331 -5.29 43.24 -5.24
N TYR A 332 -4.23 42.45 -5.32
CA TYR A 332 -3.25 42.22 -4.23
C TYR A 332 -1.81 42.51 -4.69
N GLY A 333 -1.60 43.53 -5.53
CA GLY A 333 -0.30 43.86 -6.12
C GLY A 333 0.86 43.99 -5.11
N ALA A 334 0.64 44.56 -3.93
CA ALA A 334 1.69 44.68 -2.90
C ALA A 334 2.11 43.31 -2.32
N VAL A 335 1.15 42.40 -2.08
CA VAL A 335 1.43 41.03 -1.60
C VAL A 335 2.13 40.23 -2.70
N PHE A 336 1.70 40.43 -3.94
CA PHE A 336 2.31 39.84 -5.13
C PHE A 336 3.78 40.25 -5.27
N GLN A 337 4.09 41.55 -5.19
CA GLN A 337 5.46 42.06 -5.31
C GLN A 337 6.41 41.58 -4.19
N ARG A 338 5.88 41.34 -2.99
CA ARG A 338 6.66 40.81 -1.86
C ARG A 338 6.94 39.31 -1.97
N SER A 339 6.29 38.61 -2.90
CA SER A 339 6.44 37.17 -3.09
C SER A 339 7.71 36.85 -3.89
N GLN A 340 8.86 37.01 -3.23
CA GLN A 340 10.17 36.65 -3.78
C GLN A 340 10.17 35.17 -4.20
N ASN A 341 10.83 34.87 -5.33
CA ASN A 341 11.02 33.52 -5.89
C ASN A 341 9.76 32.86 -6.48
N ILE A 342 8.70 33.62 -6.79
CA ILE A 342 7.51 33.05 -7.44
C ILE A 342 7.84 32.43 -8.81
N MET A 343 8.76 33.02 -9.58
CA MET A 343 9.24 32.43 -10.84
C MET A 343 10.02 31.12 -10.61
N ASP A 344 10.80 31.03 -9.53
CA ASP A 344 11.57 29.83 -9.23
C ASP A 344 10.64 28.65 -8.90
N ASP A 345 9.60 28.90 -8.09
CA ASP A 345 8.59 27.90 -7.75
C ASP A 345 7.79 27.44 -8.99
N VAL A 346 7.42 28.39 -9.85
CA VAL A 346 6.68 28.15 -11.11
C VAL A 346 7.52 27.32 -12.07
N ALA A 347 8.80 27.65 -12.22
CA ALA A 347 9.74 26.92 -13.07
C ALA A 347 9.97 25.49 -12.56
N ALA A 348 10.20 25.33 -11.26
CA ALA A 348 10.36 24.03 -10.63
C ALA A 348 9.09 23.15 -10.68
N ARG A 349 7.92 23.72 -10.96
CA ARG A 349 6.65 22.99 -11.14
C ARG A 349 6.28 22.75 -12.60
N GLY A 350 7.09 23.24 -13.54
CA GLY A 350 6.86 23.05 -14.97
C GLY A 350 5.78 23.95 -15.57
N GLN A 351 5.37 25.02 -14.88
CA GLN A 351 4.24 25.86 -15.27
C GLN A 351 4.65 26.94 -16.29
N LEU A 352 4.97 26.52 -17.52
CA LEU A 352 5.52 27.40 -18.56
C LEU A 352 4.61 28.60 -18.89
N HIS A 353 3.30 28.39 -19.00
CA HIS A 353 2.35 29.47 -19.31
C HIS A 353 2.28 30.54 -18.20
N VAL A 354 2.40 30.14 -16.92
CA VAL A 354 2.48 31.09 -15.80
C VAL A 354 3.82 31.81 -15.82
N LEU A 355 4.90 31.09 -16.13
CA LEU A 355 6.25 31.66 -16.21
C LEU A 355 6.34 32.75 -17.28
N GLN A 356 5.81 32.48 -18.47
CA GLN A 356 5.69 33.44 -19.57
C GLN A 356 4.87 34.66 -19.14
N TRP A 357 3.71 34.43 -18.53
CA TRP A 357 2.86 35.51 -18.05
C TRP A 357 3.52 36.41 -17.00
N LEU A 358 4.32 35.83 -16.09
CA LEU A 358 5.11 36.56 -15.10
C LEU A 358 6.25 37.35 -15.74
N HIS A 359 6.88 36.81 -16.78
CA HIS A 359 7.96 37.46 -17.52
C HIS A 359 7.47 38.67 -18.33
N ASP A 360 6.35 38.53 -19.04
CA ASP A 360 5.76 39.61 -19.84
C ASP A 360 5.38 40.83 -18.99
N ARG A 361 5.16 40.63 -17.69
CA ARG A 361 4.85 41.68 -16.71
C ARG A 361 6.07 42.22 -15.97
N ASN A 362 7.27 41.83 -16.40
CA ASN A 362 8.56 42.27 -15.86
C ASN A 362 8.70 42.07 -14.34
N VAL A 363 8.16 40.96 -13.81
CA VAL A 363 8.28 40.66 -12.38
C VAL A 363 9.70 40.16 -12.11
N GLN A 364 10.56 40.99 -11.51
CA GLN A 364 11.98 40.68 -11.27
C GLN A 364 12.14 39.82 -10.01
N CYS A 365 11.86 38.51 -10.12
CA CYS A 365 11.92 37.56 -9.00
C CYS A 365 12.48 36.18 -9.40
N CYS A 366 13.23 36.11 -10.50
CA CYS A 366 13.90 34.89 -10.95
C CYS A 366 15.31 34.84 -10.37
N SER A 367 15.74 33.66 -9.95
CA SER A 367 17.12 33.37 -9.63
C SER A 367 17.62 32.18 -10.46
N THR A 368 18.89 31.81 -10.31
CA THR A 368 19.43 30.57 -10.88
C THR A 368 18.65 29.33 -10.42
N ALA A 369 17.94 29.42 -9.28
CA ALA A 369 17.11 28.34 -8.75
C ALA A 369 15.92 28.00 -9.66
N ALA A 370 15.46 28.92 -10.52
CA ALA A 370 14.40 28.61 -11.49
C ALA A 370 14.85 27.53 -12.48
N MET A 371 16.01 27.72 -13.12
CA MET A 371 16.53 26.76 -14.08
C MET A 371 17.03 25.49 -13.39
N ASP A 372 17.68 25.62 -12.22
CA ASP A 372 18.12 24.47 -11.42
C ASP A 372 16.92 23.60 -10.99
N GLY A 373 15.83 24.21 -10.53
CA GLY A 373 14.62 23.52 -10.10
C GLY A 373 13.85 22.89 -11.25
N ALA A 374 13.73 23.59 -12.39
CA ALA A 374 13.12 23.05 -13.60
C ALA A 374 13.91 21.83 -14.13
N ALA A 375 15.24 21.92 -14.13
CA ALA A 375 16.11 20.83 -14.55
C ALA A 375 16.01 19.63 -13.60
N ALA A 376 16.01 19.88 -12.29
CA ALA A 376 15.87 18.84 -11.27
C ALA A 376 14.56 18.04 -11.40
N ARG A 377 13.50 18.61 -11.98
CA ARG A 377 12.21 17.93 -12.19
C ARG A 377 11.94 17.50 -13.64
N GLY A 378 12.91 17.66 -14.52
CA GLY A 378 12.81 17.17 -15.90
C GLY A 378 11.98 18.07 -16.82
N HIS A 379 11.74 19.33 -16.45
CA HIS A 379 10.94 20.27 -17.25
C HIS A 379 11.78 20.92 -18.35
N LEU A 380 12.14 20.15 -19.38
CA LEU A 380 13.01 20.59 -20.47
C LEU A 380 12.51 21.85 -21.19
N GLU A 381 11.21 21.94 -21.48
CA GLU A 381 10.63 23.13 -22.15
C GLU A 381 10.82 24.40 -21.32
N VAL A 382 10.69 24.30 -19.99
CA VAL A 382 10.92 25.41 -19.07
C VAL A 382 12.41 25.79 -19.04
N VAL A 383 13.32 24.80 -19.03
CA VAL A 383 14.76 25.04 -19.06
C VAL A 383 15.16 25.77 -20.36
N GLN A 384 14.68 25.29 -21.51
CA GLN A 384 14.90 25.92 -22.82
C GLN A 384 14.38 27.34 -22.86
N TRP A 385 13.15 27.54 -22.37
CA TRP A 385 12.53 28.85 -22.35
C TRP A 385 13.29 29.83 -21.45
N LEU A 386 13.65 29.41 -20.23
CA LEU A 386 14.44 30.22 -19.29
C LEU A 386 15.79 30.60 -19.91
N HIS A 387 16.47 29.68 -20.58
CA HIS A 387 17.76 29.98 -21.20
C HIS A 387 17.65 30.97 -22.37
N ALA A 388 16.59 30.86 -23.18
CA ALA A 388 16.38 31.75 -24.32
C ALA A 388 15.94 33.17 -23.93
N HIS A 389 15.20 33.32 -22.82
CA HIS A 389 14.53 34.59 -22.48
C HIS A 389 15.09 35.27 -21.23
N ARG A 390 16.02 34.63 -20.51
CA ARG A 390 16.56 35.13 -19.24
C ARG A 390 18.08 34.99 -19.17
N THR A 391 18.71 35.82 -18.34
CA THR A 391 20.17 35.95 -18.26
C THR A 391 20.77 35.38 -16.97
N GLU A 392 19.94 35.00 -15.98
CA GLU A 392 20.38 34.45 -14.71
C GLU A 392 21.14 33.12 -14.89
N GLY A 393 20.76 32.31 -15.88
CA GLY A 393 21.38 31.02 -16.17
C GLY A 393 21.08 29.95 -15.11
N CYS A 394 21.93 28.92 -15.06
CA CYS A 394 21.87 27.84 -14.09
C CYS A 394 23.19 27.70 -13.33
N THR A 395 23.16 26.95 -12.22
CA THR A 395 24.36 26.50 -11.53
C THR A 395 24.67 25.05 -11.90
N THR A 396 25.77 24.51 -11.38
CA THR A 396 26.09 23.07 -11.50
C THR A 396 24.98 22.17 -10.95
N LYS A 397 24.13 22.70 -10.02
CA LYS A 397 22.99 21.97 -9.47
C LYS A 397 21.97 21.58 -10.52
N ALA A 398 21.81 22.33 -11.61
CA ALA A 398 20.87 21.96 -12.67
C ALA A 398 21.21 20.58 -13.25
N MET A 399 22.48 20.38 -13.65
CA MET A 399 22.92 19.11 -14.21
C MET A 399 23.06 18.03 -13.14
N ASP A 400 23.59 18.36 -11.95
CA ASP A 400 23.74 17.39 -10.85
C ASP A 400 22.39 16.81 -10.40
N LEU A 401 21.36 17.66 -10.25
CA LEU A 401 20.03 17.23 -9.82
C LEU A 401 19.21 16.62 -10.97
N ALA A 402 19.36 17.08 -12.20
CA ALA A 402 18.76 16.41 -13.36
C ALA A 402 19.31 14.98 -13.51
N ALA A 403 20.63 14.80 -13.28
CA ALA A 403 21.26 13.50 -13.28
C ALA A 403 20.79 12.62 -12.12
N CYS A 404 20.68 13.20 -10.91
CA CYS A 404 20.13 12.53 -9.72
C CYS A 404 18.72 11.97 -9.93
N ASN A 405 17.90 12.59 -10.77
CA ASN A 405 16.51 12.20 -11.03
C ASN A 405 16.31 11.51 -12.39
N GLY A 406 17.40 11.20 -13.11
CA GLY A 406 17.34 10.41 -14.35
C GLY A 406 16.84 11.17 -15.57
N HIS A 407 16.93 12.50 -15.58
CA HIS A 407 16.43 13.34 -16.67
C HIS A 407 17.48 13.48 -17.79
N LEU A 408 17.76 12.40 -18.50
CA LEU A 408 18.81 12.35 -19.54
C LEU A 408 18.67 13.47 -20.58
N GLU A 409 17.47 13.73 -21.09
CA GLU A 409 17.24 14.78 -22.10
C GLU A 409 17.59 16.18 -21.58
N VAL A 410 17.33 16.45 -20.30
CA VAL A 410 17.73 17.70 -19.65
C VAL A 410 19.25 17.75 -19.49
N VAL A 411 19.88 16.65 -19.06
CA VAL A 411 21.34 16.56 -18.92
C VAL A 411 22.05 16.80 -20.26
N ARG A 412 21.58 16.16 -21.35
CA ARG A 412 22.08 16.37 -22.71
C ARG A 412 21.95 17.81 -23.14
N TRP A 413 20.76 18.37 -22.96
CA TRP A 413 20.49 19.74 -23.35
C TRP A 413 21.37 20.73 -22.57
N LEU A 414 21.49 20.57 -21.25
CA LEU A 414 22.35 21.41 -20.40
C LEU A 414 23.83 21.30 -20.81
N HIS A 415 24.29 20.11 -21.19
CA HIS A 415 25.66 19.90 -21.67
C HIS A 415 25.94 20.66 -22.98
N GLU A 416 25.00 20.62 -23.92
CA GLU A 416 25.16 21.23 -25.24
C GLU A 416 25.00 22.77 -25.21
N HIS A 417 24.18 23.31 -24.30
CA HIS A 417 23.74 24.70 -24.35
C HIS A 417 24.21 25.56 -23.18
N THR A 418 24.86 24.99 -22.15
CA THR A 418 25.30 25.75 -20.97
C THR A 418 26.78 25.56 -20.65
N SER A 419 27.43 26.61 -20.15
CA SER A 419 28.82 26.57 -19.68
C SER A 419 28.95 26.29 -18.18
N ALA A 420 27.84 26.09 -17.46
CA ALA A 420 27.84 25.89 -16.01
C ALA A 420 28.52 24.57 -15.61
N GLY A 421 28.40 23.54 -16.47
CA GLY A 421 28.94 22.20 -16.23
C GLY A 421 28.23 21.43 -15.11
N CYS A 422 28.88 20.40 -14.60
CA CYS A 422 28.43 19.62 -13.45
C CYS A 422 29.56 19.46 -12.43
N THR A 423 29.26 18.84 -11.30
CA THR A 423 30.29 18.36 -10.37
C THR A 423 30.43 16.84 -10.50
N ALA A 424 31.41 16.26 -9.79
CA ALA A 424 31.50 14.80 -9.67
C ALA A 424 30.23 14.19 -9.02
N ASP A 425 29.41 15.00 -8.34
CA ASP A 425 28.14 14.53 -7.77
C ASP A 425 27.11 14.18 -8.86
N ALA A 426 27.15 14.73 -10.08
CA ALA A 426 26.21 14.33 -11.14
C ALA A 426 26.25 12.83 -11.41
N MET A 427 27.45 12.27 -11.63
CA MET A 427 27.61 10.84 -11.91
C MET A 427 27.36 10.00 -10.67
N VAL A 428 27.80 10.46 -9.49
CA VAL A 428 27.57 9.77 -8.21
C VAL A 428 26.07 9.68 -7.88
N LEU A 429 25.31 10.75 -8.09
CA LEU A 429 23.87 10.81 -7.82
C LEU A 429 23.07 10.05 -8.89
N ALA A 430 23.46 10.11 -10.17
CA ALA A 430 22.88 9.26 -11.20
C ALA A 430 23.08 7.77 -10.89
N ALA A 431 24.29 7.41 -10.43
CA ALA A 431 24.60 6.05 -10.01
C ALA A 431 23.76 5.62 -8.79
N LYS A 432 23.58 6.52 -7.81
CA LYS A 432 22.69 6.32 -6.66
C LYS A 432 21.24 6.08 -7.07
N GLY A 433 20.75 6.77 -8.10
CA GLY A 433 19.38 6.64 -8.62
C GLY A 433 19.17 5.47 -9.58
N GLY A 434 20.25 4.80 -10.01
CA GLY A 434 20.17 3.63 -10.90
C GLY A 434 20.12 3.97 -12.40
N PHE A 435 20.43 5.21 -12.79
CA PHE A 435 20.30 5.71 -14.16
C PHE A 435 21.56 5.45 -14.99
N VAL A 436 21.69 4.22 -15.52
CA VAL A 436 22.87 3.78 -16.30
C VAL A 436 23.10 4.64 -17.55
N ASP A 437 22.02 5.04 -18.21
CA ASP A 437 22.02 5.90 -19.40
C ASP A 437 22.61 7.29 -19.10
N VAL A 438 22.22 7.90 -17.99
CA VAL A 438 22.80 9.17 -17.51
C VAL A 438 24.26 8.98 -17.11
N VAL A 439 24.60 7.90 -16.41
CA VAL A 439 26.00 7.60 -16.03
C VAL A 439 26.88 7.43 -17.27
N ALA A 440 26.42 6.69 -18.27
CA ALA A 440 27.14 6.48 -19.52
C ALA A 440 27.32 7.79 -20.29
N PHE A 441 26.26 8.58 -20.42
CA PHE A 441 26.33 9.90 -21.06
C PHE A 441 27.33 10.82 -20.37
N LEU A 442 27.29 10.92 -19.04
CA LEU A 442 28.22 11.74 -18.26
C LEU A 442 29.66 11.24 -18.41
N HIS A 443 29.89 9.93 -18.47
CA HIS A 443 31.24 9.40 -18.68
C HIS A 443 31.80 9.70 -20.07
N GLU A 444 30.98 9.58 -21.10
CA GLU A 444 31.39 9.81 -22.49
C GLU A 444 31.63 11.29 -22.81
N ASN A 445 30.89 12.20 -22.17
CA ASN A 445 30.82 13.61 -22.56
C ASN A 445 31.36 14.60 -21.52
N ARG A 446 31.67 14.15 -20.28
CA ARG A 446 32.16 15.01 -19.18
C ARG A 446 33.48 14.50 -18.62
N SER A 447 34.30 15.41 -18.10
CA SER A 447 35.65 15.13 -17.58
C SER A 447 35.73 15.14 -16.05
N GLU A 448 34.67 15.56 -15.37
CA GLU A 448 34.60 15.67 -13.91
C GLU A 448 34.70 14.31 -13.20
N GLY A 449 34.30 13.24 -13.90
CA GLY A 449 34.38 11.87 -13.39
C GLY A 449 33.45 11.61 -12.21
N CYS A 450 33.87 10.69 -11.34
CA CYS A 450 33.14 10.29 -10.14
C CYS A 450 34.12 9.90 -9.03
N THR A 451 33.61 9.59 -7.84
CA THR A 451 34.39 9.01 -6.74
C THR A 451 33.94 7.57 -6.48
N SER A 452 34.62 6.83 -5.60
CA SER A 452 34.20 5.49 -5.15
C SER A 452 32.77 5.45 -4.60
N ARG A 453 32.27 6.60 -4.13
CA ARG A 453 30.87 6.81 -3.71
C ARG A 453 29.85 6.45 -4.79
N ALA A 454 30.19 6.55 -6.08
CA ALA A 454 29.28 6.18 -7.16
C ALA A 454 28.92 4.69 -7.10
N MET A 455 29.94 3.82 -6.97
CA MET A 455 29.71 2.38 -6.89
C MET A 455 29.14 1.98 -5.52
N ASP A 456 29.59 2.62 -4.43
CA ASP A 456 29.05 2.37 -3.08
C ASP A 456 27.56 2.70 -2.98
N HIS A 457 27.13 3.87 -3.46
CA HIS A 457 25.73 4.28 -3.42
C HIS A 457 24.84 3.49 -4.39
N ALA A 458 25.37 3.12 -5.56
CA ALA A 458 24.69 2.22 -6.48
C ALA A 458 24.49 0.83 -5.86
N ALA A 459 25.51 0.32 -5.16
CA ALA A 459 25.42 -0.95 -4.45
C ALA A 459 24.44 -0.87 -3.26
N GLU A 460 24.46 0.22 -2.50
CA GLU A 460 23.51 0.47 -1.43
C GLU A 460 22.07 0.44 -1.92
N ASN A 461 21.75 1.03 -3.07
CA ASN A 461 20.39 1.01 -3.61
C ASN A 461 20.08 -0.24 -4.48
N GLY A 462 21.02 -1.18 -4.57
CA GLY A 462 20.82 -2.45 -5.28
C GLY A 462 20.89 -2.34 -6.82
N HIS A 463 21.46 -1.28 -7.36
CA HIS A 463 21.55 -1.02 -8.80
C HIS A 463 22.71 -1.80 -9.45
N LEU A 464 22.55 -3.12 -9.56
CA LEU A 464 23.55 -4.01 -10.15
C LEU A 464 24.00 -3.61 -11.56
N ALA A 465 23.08 -3.09 -12.39
CA ALA A 465 23.41 -2.65 -13.75
C ALA A 465 24.42 -1.49 -13.74
N VAL A 466 24.21 -0.50 -12.86
CA VAL A 466 25.14 0.61 -12.66
C VAL A 466 26.46 0.11 -12.10
N VAL A 467 26.44 -0.78 -11.11
CA VAL A 467 27.68 -1.32 -10.49
C VAL A 467 28.52 -2.09 -11.52
N ARG A 468 27.89 -2.90 -12.37
CA ARG A 468 28.56 -3.59 -13.50
C ARG A 468 29.16 -2.60 -14.47
N TRP A 469 28.35 -1.63 -14.88
CA TRP A 469 28.78 -0.61 -15.83
C TRP A 469 29.98 0.19 -15.29
N LEU A 470 29.92 0.66 -14.04
CA LEU A 470 31.01 1.37 -13.37
C LEU A 470 32.25 0.49 -13.23
N HIS A 471 32.10 -0.80 -12.94
CA HIS A 471 33.23 -1.73 -12.86
C HIS A 471 33.94 -1.90 -14.21
N GLU A 472 33.19 -1.96 -15.31
CA GLU A 472 33.74 -2.17 -16.66
C GLU A 472 34.42 -0.91 -17.23
N HIS A 473 33.92 0.28 -16.87
CA HIS A 473 34.31 1.54 -17.54
C HIS A 473 35.11 2.51 -16.65
N ARG A 474 35.21 2.28 -15.33
CA ARG A 474 35.79 3.21 -14.37
C ARG A 474 36.80 2.54 -13.45
N GLN A 475 37.78 3.30 -12.94
CA GLN A 475 38.91 2.78 -12.16
C GLN A 475 38.89 3.20 -10.69
N GLU A 476 37.98 4.11 -10.30
CA GLU A 476 37.86 4.61 -8.93
C GLU A 476 37.44 3.51 -7.93
N GLY A 477 36.79 2.46 -8.42
CA GLY A 477 36.40 1.31 -7.61
C GLY A 477 35.28 1.58 -6.62
N CYS A 478 35.22 0.75 -5.57
CA CYS A 478 34.30 0.89 -4.46
C CYS A 478 35.08 0.88 -3.13
N THR A 479 34.37 1.04 -2.03
CA THR A 479 34.90 0.73 -0.71
C THR A 479 34.24 -0.55 -0.18
N THR A 480 34.59 -0.95 1.03
CA THR A 480 33.92 -2.05 1.73
C THR A 480 32.42 -1.80 1.92
N ASP A 481 31.98 -0.54 1.87
CA ASP A 481 30.57 -0.17 2.04
C ASP A 481 29.67 -0.78 0.96
N ALA A 482 30.17 -0.96 -0.27
CA ALA A 482 29.40 -1.60 -1.35
C ALA A 482 28.98 -3.03 -0.99
N MET A 483 29.91 -3.86 -0.52
CA MET A 483 29.61 -5.24 -0.13
C MET A 483 28.82 -5.30 1.18
N ASP A 484 29.15 -4.45 2.16
CA ASP A 484 28.42 -4.37 3.43
C ASP A 484 26.94 -3.98 3.20
N ALA A 485 26.67 -3.04 2.30
CA ALA A 485 25.33 -2.60 1.96
C ALA A 485 24.57 -3.66 1.14
N ALA A 486 25.26 -4.33 0.20
CA ALA A 486 24.67 -5.45 -0.55
C ALA A 486 24.24 -6.60 0.39
N ALA A 487 25.07 -6.93 1.39
CA ALA A 487 24.74 -7.92 2.41
C ALA A 487 23.53 -7.50 3.26
N ARG A 488 23.54 -6.26 3.78
CA ARG A 488 22.45 -5.63 4.54
C ARG A 488 21.11 -5.63 3.80
N ASN A 489 21.13 -5.39 2.49
CA ASN A 489 19.90 -5.30 1.71
C ASN A 489 19.45 -6.64 1.09
N GLY A 490 20.19 -7.73 1.34
CA GLY A 490 19.81 -9.05 0.82
C GLY A 490 20.05 -9.23 -0.68
N ASN A 491 20.81 -8.32 -1.30
CA ASN A 491 21.05 -8.32 -2.74
C ASN A 491 22.13 -9.34 -3.11
N LEU A 492 21.82 -10.63 -3.00
CA LEU A 492 22.79 -11.72 -3.17
C LEU A 492 23.52 -11.67 -4.53
N ARG A 493 22.82 -11.33 -5.61
CA ARG A 493 23.44 -11.20 -6.95
C ARG A 493 24.51 -10.10 -6.99
N LEU A 494 24.25 -8.99 -6.31
CA LEU A 494 25.20 -7.88 -6.21
C LEU A 494 26.37 -8.25 -5.29
N LEU A 495 26.08 -8.90 -4.16
CA LEU A 495 27.11 -9.39 -3.24
C LEU A 495 28.07 -10.38 -3.93
N MET A 496 27.52 -11.33 -4.69
CA MET A 496 28.29 -12.28 -5.50
C MET A 496 29.11 -11.58 -6.58
N PHE A 497 28.52 -10.59 -7.27
CA PHE A 497 29.22 -9.83 -8.31
C PHE A 497 30.40 -9.06 -7.72
N LEU A 498 30.19 -8.30 -6.65
CA LEU A 498 31.25 -7.55 -5.99
C LEU A 498 32.35 -8.48 -5.48
N HIS A 499 32.00 -9.60 -4.84
CA HIS A 499 33.00 -10.56 -4.36
C HIS A 499 33.86 -11.16 -5.47
N ALA A 500 33.26 -11.46 -6.62
CA ALA A 500 33.97 -12.09 -7.73
C ALA A 500 34.87 -11.12 -8.50
N ASN A 501 34.54 -9.82 -8.50
CA ASN A 501 35.17 -8.83 -9.39
C ASN A 501 35.91 -7.69 -8.67
N ARG A 502 35.78 -7.57 -7.34
CA ARG A 502 36.37 -6.49 -6.53
C ARG A 502 37.23 -7.08 -5.40
N SER A 503 38.38 -6.45 -5.14
CA SER A 503 39.35 -6.89 -4.14
C SER A 503 39.12 -6.26 -2.75
N GLU A 504 38.34 -5.18 -2.68
CA GLU A 504 38.12 -4.39 -1.46
C GLU A 504 37.43 -5.18 -0.34
N GLY A 505 36.59 -6.16 -0.70
CA GLY A 505 35.91 -7.03 0.26
C GLY A 505 34.82 -6.32 1.07
N CYS A 506 34.52 -6.89 2.23
CA CYS A 506 33.53 -6.39 3.18
C CYS A 506 34.15 -6.29 4.57
N THR A 507 33.53 -5.51 5.46
CA THR A 507 33.93 -5.46 6.87
C THR A 507 33.20 -6.55 7.66
N PRO A 508 33.66 -6.88 8.89
CA PRO A 508 32.92 -7.77 9.79
C PRO A 508 31.46 -7.33 10.05
N ARG A 509 31.16 -6.04 9.87
CA ARG A 509 29.79 -5.50 10.04
C ARG A 509 28.81 -6.00 8.99
N ALA A 510 29.27 -6.53 7.85
CA ALA A 510 28.39 -7.09 6.82
C ALA A 510 27.51 -8.21 7.38
N LEU A 511 28.09 -9.11 8.18
CA LEU A 511 27.38 -10.23 8.80
C LEU A 511 26.34 -9.74 9.80
N ALA A 512 26.74 -8.86 10.73
CA ALA A 512 25.85 -8.28 11.73
C ALA A 512 24.69 -7.49 11.10
N ARG A 513 24.97 -6.67 10.07
CA ARG A 513 23.95 -5.89 9.34
C ARG A 513 22.97 -6.77 8.56
N ALA A 514 23.46 -7.83 7.90
CA ALA A 514 22.61 -8.82 7.22
C ALA A 514 21.74 -9.58 8.22
N ALA A 515 22.27 -9.90 9.40
CA ALA A 515 21.53 -10.55 10.47
C ALA A 515 20.45 -9.64 11.07
N TYR A 516 20.78 -8.38 11.35
CA TYR A 516 19.83 -7.36 11.83
C TYR A 516 18.64 -7.15 10.89
N THR A 517 18.88 -7.19 9.58
CA THR A 517 17.83 -7.00 8.55
C THR A 517 17.13 -8.29 8.13
N GLY A 518 17.48 -9.43 8.73
CA GLY A 518 16.84 -10.72 8.44
C GLY A 518 17.25 -11.36 7.11
N GLN A 519 18.37 -10.95 6.51
CA GLN A 519 18.82 -11.43 5.21
C GLN A 519 19.58 -12.76 5.30
N LEU A 520 18.85 -13.84 5.58
CA LEU A 520 19.42 -15.18 5.80
C LEU A 520 20.32 -15.64 4.65
N ALA A 521 19.93 -15.39 3.39
CA ALA A 521 20.71 -15.79 2.22
C ALA A 521 22.10 -15.11 2.18
N SER A 522 22.18 -13.83 2.52
CA SER A 522 23.45 -13.10 2.63
C SER A 522 24.30 -13.62 3.79
N VAL A 523 23.70 -13.90 4.94
CA VAL A 523 24.38 -14.48 6.11
C VAL A 523 25.00 -15.84 5.78
N MET A 524 24.22 -16.75 5.21
CA MET A 524 24.70 -18.07 4.78
C MET A 524 25.82 -17.96 3.75
N TRP A 525 25.67 -17.02 2.80
CA TRP A 525 26.65 -16.83 1.74
C TRP A 525 27.98 -16.31 2.29
N LEU A 526 27.97 -15.32 3.19
CA LEU A 526 29.17 -14.74 3.82
C LEU A 526 29.95 -15.79 4.61
N LEU A 527 29.27 -16.56 5.46
CA LEU A 527 29.91 -17.62 6.27
C LEU A 527 30.51 -18.73 5.41
N ARG A 528 29.88 -19.05 4.27
CA ARG A 528 30.37 -20.10 3.37
C ARG A 528 31.59 -19.69 2.54
N HIS A 529 31.62 -18.44 2.05
CA HIS A 529 32.65 -17.99 1.09
C HIS A 529 33.80 -17.23 1.75
N ARG A 530 33.63 -16.80 3.01
CA ARG A 530 34.66 -16.12 3.80
C ARG A 530 34.71 -16.64 5.25
N PRO A 531 34.91 -17.96 5.46
CA PRO A 531 34.95 -18.53 6.80
C PRO A 531 36.05 -17.89 7.67
N ASP A 532 37.23 -17.64 7.11
CA ASP A 532 38.36 -17.03 7.83
C ASP A 532 38.05 -15.64 8.40
N GLN A 533 37.09 -14.93 7.80
CA GLN A 533 36.72 -13.57 8.21
C GLN A 533 35.49 -13.54 9.14
N PHE A 534 34.56 -14.48 8.99
CA PHE A 534 33.25 -14.42 9.65
C PHE A 534 32.96 -15.59 10.61
N ASP A 535 33.65 -16.72 10.46
CA ASP A 535 33.53 -17.87 11.35
C ASP A 535 34.42 -17.68 12.58
N VAL A 536 34.19 -16.58 13.31
CA VAL A 536 34.88 -16.22 14.56
C VAL A 536 33.82 -16.11 15.66
N PRO A 537 34.02 -16.71 16.85
CA PRO A 537 33.00 -16.75 17.90
C PRO A 537 32.43 -15.38 18.27
N GLU A 538 33.27 -14.35 18.41
CA GLU A 538 32.81 -13.01 18.79
C GLU A 538 31.90 -12.38 17.72
N LEU A 539 32.20 -12.60 16.43
CA LEU A 539 31.39 -12.07 15.32
C LEU A 539 30.08 -12.82 15.13
N LEU A 540 30.08 -14.14 15.40
CA LEU A 540 28.85 -14.95 15.40
C LEU A 540 27.92 -14.52 16.53
N GLU A 541 28.46 -14.25 17.72
CA GLU A 541 27.69 -13.71 18.85
C GLU A 541 27.11 -12.32 18.55
N ASP A 542 27.92 -11.40 17.98
CA ASP A 542 27.44 -10.08 17.57
C ASP A 542 26.35 -10.16 16.48
N ALA A 543 26.48 -11.11 15.55
CA ALA A 543 25.46 -11.36 14.53
C ALA A 543 24.15 -11.92 15.14
N MET A 544 24.23 -12.81 16.12
CA MET A 544 23.04 -13.31 16.84
C MET A 544 22.37 -12.21 17.64
N GLU A 545 23.13 -11.38 18.33
CA GLU A 545 22.59 -10.23 19.07
C GLU A 545 21.96 -9.20 18.13
N SER A 546 22.60 -8.95 16.98
CA SER A 546 22.04 -8.12 15.92
C SER A 546 20.73 -8.69 15.36
N ALA A 547 20.63 -10.00 15.14
CA ALA A 547 19.39 -10.66 14.72
C ALA A 547 18.27 -10.51 15.77
N ARG A 548 18.58 -10.61 17.07
CA ARG A 548 17.62 -10.35 18.16
C ARG A 548 17.10 -8.91 18.12
N ARG A 549 18.01 -7.94 18.04
CA ARG A 549 17.65 -6.50 17.95
C ARG A 549 16.82 -6.19 16.70
N GLY A 550 17.12 -6.89 15.61
CA GLY A 550 16.41 -6.81 14.33
C GLY A 550 15.07 -7.54 14.27
N ARG A 551 14.72 -8.33 15.30
CA ARG A 551 13.55 -9.24 15.30
C ARG A 551 13.58 -10.23 14.13
N ALA A 552 14.76 -10.72 13.77
CA ALA A 552 15.00 -11.67 12.69
C ALA A 552 15.10 -13.11 13.23
N ASP A 553 13.99 -13.65 13.74
CA ASP A 553 13.94 -14.93 14.46
C ASP A 553 14.43 -16.11 13.61
N HIS A 554 14.16 -16.10 12.30
CA HIS A 554 14.61 -17.14 11.38
C HIS A 554 16.14 -17.12 11.18
N VAL A 555 16.77 -15.94 11.19
CA VAL A 555 18.23 -15.83 11.12
C VAL A 555 18.86 -16.24 12.44
N LEU A 556 18.29 -15.80 13.56
CA LEU A 556 18.77 -16.18 14.90
C LEU A 556 18.72 -17.70 15.08
N ALA A 557 17.58 -18.33 14.78
CA ALA A 557 17.42 -19.78 14.90
C ALA A 557 18.42 -20.54 14.02
N TRP A 558 18.71 -20.01 12.82
CA TRP A 558 19.71 -20.60 11.94
C TRP A 558 21.13 -20.43 12.48
N LEU A 559 21.52 -19.23 12.92
CA LEU A 559 22.84 -18.95 13.49
C LEU A 559 23.11 -19.77 14.76
N THR A 560 22.12 -19.93 15.64
CA THR A 560 22.25 -20.77 16.85
C THR A 560 22.51 -22.23 16.47
N ARG A 561 21.80 -22.77 15.48
CA ARG A 561 22.04 -24.14 14.98
C ARG A 561 23.40 -24.28 14.31
N PHE A 562 23.82 -23.27 13.55
CA PHE A 562 25.13 -23.23 12.90
C PHE A 562 26.26 -23.26 13.93
N SER A 563 26.18 -22.42 14.98
CA SER A 563 27.18 -22.37 16.06
C SER A 563 27.21 -23.63 16.91
N ALA A 564 26.06 -24.27 17.18
CA ALA A 564 26.01 -25.52 17.93
C ALA A 564 26.72 -26.66 17.18
N ARG A 565 26.48 -26.79 15.86
CA ARG A 565 27.16 -27.79 15.02
C ARG A 565 28.67 -27.58 14.94
N ARG A 566 29.13 -26.33 15.04
CA ARG A 566 30.56 -26.01 15.09
C ARG A 566 31.23 -26.55 16.35
N GLN A 567 30.58 -26.44 17.51
CA GLN A 567 31.11 -26.91 18.80
C GLN A 567 31.18 -28.45 18.90
N GLU A 568 30.46 -29.18 18.04
CA GLU A 568 30.45 -30.64 18.01
C GLU A 568 31.58 -31.25 17.14
N LEU A 569 32.35 -30.45 16.40
CA LEU A 569 33.50 -30.89 15.60
C LEU A 569 34.78 -30.91 16.47
N PRO A 570 35.47 -32.05 16.64
CA PRO A 570 36.68 -32.12 17.47
C PRO A 570 37.86 -31.37 16.84
N GLU A 571 38.51 -30.51 17.63
CA GLU A 571 39.86 -30.02 17.33
C GLU A 571 40.83 -31.22 17.32
N HIS A 572 41.43 -31.53 16.17
CA HIS A 572 42.52 -32.51 16.11
C HIS A 572 43.88 -31.87 16.44
N PRO A 573 44.84 -32.64 16.99
CA PRO A 573 45.73 -32.18 18.04
C PRO A 573 47.09 -31.70 17.55
N THR A 574 47.70 -30.88 18.41
CA THR A 574 49.11 -30.43 18.40
C THR A 574 50.11 -31.58 18.35
N GLU A 575 51.13 -31.40 17.52
CA GLU A 575 52.52 -31.84 17.64
C GLU A 575 52.80 -33.32 18.00
N VAL A 576 53.37 -34.05 17.03
CA VAL A 576 54.28 -35.17 17.32
C VAL A 576 55.70 -34.69 17.05
N ASP A 577 56.41 -34.47 18.16
CA ASP A 577 57.86 -34.40 18.27
C ASP A 577 58.49 -35.69 17.70
N SER A 578 59.43 -35.53 16.76
CA SER A 578 60.37 -36.58 16.40
C SER A 578 61.77 -36.00 16.31
N SER A 579 62.36 -35.75 17.47
CA SER A 579 63.80 -35.74 17.65
C SER A 579 64.30 -37.14 18.08
N GLY A 580 65.19 -37.75 17.29
CA GLY A 580 65.93 -38.96 17.67
C GLY A 580 66.78 -39.53 16.52
N PRO A 581 68.01 -40.05 16.77
CA PRO A 581 69.16 -39.81 15.87
C PRO A 581 69.74 -41.06 15.17
N VAL A 582 70.66 -40.76 14.23
CA VAL A 582 71.58 -41.60 13.41
C VAL A 582 71.06 -41.95 12.02
#